data_AF-A0A348MYH3-F1
#
_entry.id   AF-A0A348MYH3-F1
#
_cell.length_a   1.000
_cell.length_b   1.000
_cell.length_c   1.000
_cell.angle_alpha   90.00
_cell.angle_beta   90.00
_cell.angle_gamma   90.00
#
_symmetry.space_group_name_H-M   'P 1'
#
loop_
_entity.id
_entity.type
_entity.pdbx_description
1 polymer ?
#
loop_
_entity_poly.entity_id
_entity_poly.type
_entity_poly.pdbx_seq_one_letter_code
_entity_poly.pdbx_strand_id
1 'polypeptide(L)'
;ALLDYTSRFDGINLTQVALTEANKASSLALLDPAVKASIDVAYRNIKAFHTAQMPNDVLLETQPGVVCELKHVALDAVGLYIPGGSAPLPSTVLMLGTTAQVAGCPRKVLVSPPNAQQSLAPEILYAASLCDIDEIYLCGGAQAIAALALGTESIAKVDKIFGPGNSYVTEAKQQVVMLPGGPAIDMPAGPSEVLVLADADADADFVASDLLSQAEHGKDSQAILVTESLVLAQAVQAAVAKQLTQLSRKEIAEHAMQYARYIVCDSIDEAIAVSNQYAPEHLIVQVADTDAALAKLKYAGSIFVGAYSPESAGDYASGTNHVLPTYGYSRNYSSLGLMDFMRRYTVQTLSAQGLQDLGPDIIRIADAEGLDAHANAVAIRLAKLAENNKLAGTPT
;
A
#
# COMPACT_ATOMS: atom_id res chain seq x y z
N ALA A 1 27.55 3.93 -10.51
CA ALA A 1 26.20 4.18 -11.06
C ALA A 1 25.33 5.00 -10.11
N LEU A 2 25.07 4.55 -8.86
CA LEU A 2 24.21 5.31 -7.93
C LEU A 2 24.67 6.75 -7.68
N LEU A 3 25.93 6.94 -7.26
CA LEU A 3 26.49 8.28 -7.01
C LEU A 3 26.42 9.19 -8.24
N ASP A 4 26.67 8.64 -9.43
CA ASP A 4 26.61 9.36 -10.71
C ASP A 4 25.19 9.83 -11.02
N TYR A 5 24.19 8.95 -10.90
CA TYR A 5 22.80 9.33 -11.11
C TYR A 5 22.25 10.29 -10.05
N THR A 6 22.67 10.17 -8.79
CA THR A 6 22.36 11.16 -7.74
C THR A 6 22.95 12.52 -8.07
N SER A 7 24.21 12.59 -8.51
CA SER A 7 24.81 13.84 -8.98
C SER A 7 24.04 14.45 -10.15
N ARG A 8 23.68 13.63 -11.14
CA ARG A 8 23.00 14.07 -12.36
C ARG A 8 21.57 14.54 -12.13
N PHE A 9 20.78 13.84 -11.32
CA PHE A 9 19.34 14.08 -11.18
C PHE A 9 18.98 14.82 -9.90
N ASP A 10 19.69 14.56 -8.80
CA ASP A 10 19.45 15.24 -7.52
C ASP A 10 20.36 16.47 -7.37
N GLY A 11 21.38 16.63 -8.22
CA GLY A 11 22.32 17.77 -8.18
C GLY A 11 23.32 17.69 -7.02
N ILE A 12 23.38 16.56 -6.32
CA ILE A 12 24.18 16.37 -5.10
C ILE A 12 25.33 15.40 -5.35
N ASN A 13 26.56 15.87 -5.12
CA ASN A 13 27.74 15.02 -5.19
C ASN A 13 27.99 14.32 -3.86
N LEU A 14 27.57 13.06 -3.76
CA LEU A 14 27.83 12.21 -2.61
C LEU A 14 29.13 11.41 -2.79
N THR A 15 29.81 11.12 -1.68
CA THR A 15 30.93 10.15 -1.64
C THR A 15 30.46 8.74 -1.29
N GLN A 16 29.32 8.64 -0.60
CA GLN A 16 28.64 7.39 -0.24
C GLN A 16 27.14 7.62 -0.19
N VAL A 17 26.36 6.57 -0.47
CA VAL A 17 24.89 6.65 -0.43
C VAL A 17 24.33 6.41 0.97
N ALA A 18 25.04 5.71 1.86
CA ALA A 18 24.57 5.47 3.21
C ALA A 18 24.53 6.78 4.01
N LEU A 19 23.41 7.06 4.68
CA LEU A 19 23.30 8.18 5.59
C LEU A 19 24.26 7.95 6.77
N THR A 20 25.04 8.97 7.12
CA THR A 20 25.96 8.89 8.26
C THR A 20 25.24 9.19 9.56
N GLU A 21 25.67 8.57 10.67
CA GLU A 21 25.16 8.88 12.00
C GLU A 21 25.35 10.36 12.37
N ALA A 22 26.45 10.98 11.91
CA ALA A 22 26.68 12.40 12.10
C ALA A 22 25.60 13.25 11.41
N ASN A 23 25.30 12.98 10.13
CA ASN A 23 24.26 13.71 9.39
C ASN A 23 22.87 13.46 9.99
N LYS A 24 22.60 12.22 10.41
CA LYS A 24 21.35 11.85 11.09
C LYS A 24 21.15 12.64 12.39
N ALA A 25 22.17 12.64 13.26
CA ALA A 25 22.13 13.37 14.52
C ALA A 25 22.00 14.89 14.33
N SER A 26 22.75 15.47 13.39
CA SER A 26 22.66 16.89 13.07
C SER A 26 21.30 17.29 12.53
N SER A 27 20.69 16.49 11.65
CA SER A 27 19.32 16.75 11.17
C SER A 27 18.32 16.67 12.32
N LEU A 28 18.32 15.58 13.11
CA LEU A 28 17.35 15.38 14.20
C LEU A 28 17.39 16.49 15.27
N ALA A 29 18.54 17.14 15.48
CA ALA A 29 18.65 18.28 16.39
C ALA A 29 17.86 19.53 15.95
N LEU A 30 17.44 19.59 14.68
CA LEU A 30 16.65 20.68 14.10
C LEU A 30 15.14 20.41 14.13
N LEU A 31 14.70 19.26 14.64
CA LEU A 31 13.29 18.90 14.65
C LEU A 31 12.49 19.79 15.62
N ASP A 32 11.46 20.44 15.08
CA ASP A 32 10.51 21.20 15.89
C ASP A 32 9.76 20.25 16.87
N PRO A 33 9.78 20.53 18.20
CA PRO A 33 9.05 19.73 19.18
C PRO A 33 7.54 19.58 18.92
N ALA A 34 6.89 20.57 18.33
CA ALA A 34 5.46 20.52 17.99
C ALA A 34 5.21 19.59 16.80
N VAL A 35 6.08 19.63 15.80
CA VAL A 35 6.04 18.69 14.66
C VAL A 35 6.31 17.27 15.14
N LYS A 36 7.32 17.09 16.00
CA LYS A 36 7.61 15.81 16.66
C LYS A 36 6.37 15.22 17.34
N ALA A 37 5.69 16.01 18.17
CA ALA A 37 4.49 15.56 18.87
C ALA A 37 3.35 15.17 17.90
N SER A 38 3.24 15.86 16.76
CA SER A 38 2.25 15.55 15.72
C SER A 38 2.58 14.23 15.01
N ILE A 39 3.87 13.99 14.71
CA ILE A 39 4.35 12.70 14.18
C ILE A 39 4.05 11.56 15.17
N ASP A 40 4.25 11.79 16.47
CA ASP A 40 3.93 10.79 17.51
C ASP A 40 2.43 10.44 17.56
N VAL A 41 1.54 11.42 17.31
CA VAL A 41 0.09 11.17 17.20
C VAL A 41 -0.23 10.31 15.98
N ALA A 42 0.27 10.71 14.80
CA ALA A 42 0.08 9.97 13.56
C ALA A 42 0.57 8.52 13.68
N TYR A 43 1.80 8.34 14.17
CA TYR A 43 2.40 7.02 14.40
C TYR A 43 1.52 6.13 15.28
N ARG A 44 1.01 6.63 16.41
CA ARG A 44 0.16 5.85 17.31
C ARG A 44 -1.14 5.39 16.64
N ASN A 45 -1.78 6.26 15.88
CA ASN A 45 -3.04 5.94 15.22
C ASN A 45 -2.84 4.93 14.08
N ILE A 46 -1.81 5.13 13.24
CA ILE A 46 -1.43 4.20 12.17
C ILE A 46 -1.07 2.83 12.74
N LYS A 47 -0.26 2.80 13.80
CA LYS A 47 0.12 1.55 14.47
C LYS A 47 -1.08 0.82 15.04
N ALA A 48 -1.99 1.54 15.70
CA ALA A 48 -3.19 0.95 16.29
C ALA A 48 -4.08 0.29 15.21
N PHE A 49 -4.34 1.00 14.10
CA PHE A 49 -5.18 0.48 13.03
C PHE A 49 -4.56 -0.75 12.35
N HIS A 50 -3.27 -0.72 12.02
CA HIS A 50 -2.60 -1.85 11.35
C HIS A 50 -2.35 -3.04 12.30
N THR A 51 -2.18 -2.81 13.61
CA THR A 51 -2.10 -3.89 14.60
C THR A 51 -3.41 -4.68 14.67
N ALA A 52 -4.55 -4.00 14.54
CA ALA A 52 -5.86 -4.65 14.52
C ALA A 52 -6.10 -5.53 13.28
N GLN A 53 -5.26 -5.42 12.24
CA GLN A 53 -5.35 -6.20 11.01
C GLN A 53 -4.52 -7.49 11.03
N MET A 54 -3.84 -7.82 12.14
CA MET A 54 -3.01 -9.03 12.24
C MET A 54 -3.82 -10.30 11.90
N PRO A 55 -3.45 -11.05 10.86
CA PRO A 55 -4.19 -12.24 10.48
C PRO A 55 -3.97 -13.37 11.48
N ASN A 56 -5.00 -14.19 11.69
CA ASN A 56 -4.84 -15.47 12.35
C ASN A 56 -4.46 -16.53 11.31
N ASP A 57 -3.54 -17.42 11.66
CA ASP A 57 -3.30 -18.63 10.87
C ASP A 57 -4.55 -19.51 10.82
N VAL A 58 -4.74 -20.19 9.69
CA VAL A 58 -5.84 -21.15 9.53
C VAL A 58 -5.32 -22.54 9.84
N LEU A 59 -6.06 -23.30 10.62
CA LEU A 59 -5.85 -24.73 10.87
C LEU A 59 -7.19 -25.44 10.67
N LEU A 60 -7.26 -26.36 9.72
CA LEU A 60 -8.48 -27.05 9.34
C LEU A 60 -8.21 -28.53 9.09
N GLU A 61 -8.92 -29.40 9.80
CA GLU A 61 -9.04 -30.81 9.40
C GLU A 61 -10.15 -30.92 8.35
N THR A 62 -9.77 -31.14 7.09
CA THR A 62 -10.73 -31.18 5.98
C THR A 62 -11.53 -32.47 5.94
N GLN A 63 -10.91 -33.56 6.41
CA GLN A 63 -11.51 -34.86 6.69
C GLN A 63 -10.65 -35.57 7.75
N PRO A 64 -11.17 -36.59 8.46
CA PRO A 64 -10.43 -37.30 9.48
C PRO A 64 -9.01 -37.69 9.04
N GLY A 65 -8.00 -37.22 9.77
CA GLY A 65 -6.60 -37.48 9.50
C GLY A 65 -5.96 -36.62 8.39
N VAL A 66 -6.64 -35.61 7.85
CA VAL A 66 -6.09 -34.70 6.83
C VAL A 66 -6.19 -33.26 7.33
N VAL A 67 -5.05 -32.73 7.77
CA VAL A 67 -4.94 -31.39 8.35
C VAL A 67 -4.27 -30.45 7.36
N CYS A 68 -4.91 -29.32 7.08
CA CYS A 68 -4.43 -28.24 6.23
C CYS A 68 -4.25 -26.96 7.06
N GLU A 69 -3.14 -26.27 6.85
CA GLU A 69 -2.84 -24.99 7.48
C GLU A 69 -2.54 -23.91 6.46
N LEU A 70 -2.87 -22.66 6.79
CA LEU A 70 -2.41 -21.45 6.10
C LEU A 70 -1.63 -20.60 7.10
N LYS A 71 -0.32 -20.46 6.86
CA LYS A 71 0.59 -19.66 7.68
C LYS A 71 0.80 -18.28 7.09
N HIS A 72 0.88 -17.26 7.96
CA HIS A 72 1.26 -15.90 7.61
C HIS A 72 2.62 -15.58 8.21
N VAL A 73 3.57 -15.14 7.38
CA VAL A 73 4.94 -14.82 7.82
C VAL A 73 5.39 -13.52 7.19
N ALA A 74 6.05 -12.66 7.96
CA ALA A 74 6.64 -11.42 7.47
C ALA A 74 7.61 -11.66 6.31
N LEU A 75 7.74 -10.67 5.42
CA LEU A 75 8.84 -10.63 4.46
C LEU A 75 10.16 -10.35 5.18
N ASP A 76 11.26 -10.95 4.70
CA ASP A 76 12.56 -10.87 5.38
C ASP A 76 13.21 -9.50 5.16
N ALA A 77 13.13 -8.95 3.95
CA ALA A 77 13.63 -7.61 3.62
C ALA A 77 12.65 -6.81 2.75
N VAL A 78 12.32 -5.59 3.17
CA VAL A 78 11.47 -4.67 2.41
C VAL A 78 12.17 -3.35 2.12
N GLY A 79 12.00 -2.85 0.90
CA GLY A 79 12.52 -1.54 0.47
C GLY A 79 11.40 -0.50 0.44
N LEU A 80 11.61 0.64 1.08
CA LEU A 80 10.64 1.72 1.25
C LEU A 80 11.17 2.96 0.51
N TYR A 81 10.59 3.23 -0.65
CA TYR A 81 10.90 4.42 -1.44
C TYR A 81 10.09 5.60 -0.92
N ILE A 82 10.78 6.66 -0.51
CA ILE A 82 10.16 7.91 -0.07
C ILE A 82 10.45 8.97 -1.12
N PRO A 83 9.43 9.53 -1.79
CA PRO A 83 9.64 10.63 -2.73
C PRO A 83 10.34 11.82 -2.07
N GLY A 84 11.31 12.39 -2.77
CA GLY A 84 11.74 13.76 -2.51
C GLY A 84 10.91 14.77 -3.28
N GLY A 85 11.31 16.04 -3.22
CA GLY A 85 10.66 17.12 -3.95
C GLY A 85 10.75 18.43 -3.18
N SER A 86 9.79 19.33 -3.44
CA SER A 86 9.70 20.64 -2.78
C SER A 86 9.31 20.57 -1.31
N ALA A 87 8.78 19.43 -0.84
CA ALA A 87 8.35 19.24 0.54
C ALA A 87 8.73 17.83 1.06
N PRO A 88 9.14 17.71 2.33
CA PRO A 88 9.38 16.40 2.95
C PRO A 88 8.06 15.66 3.23
N LEU A 89 8.05 14.34 3.07
CA LEU A 89 6.89 13.47 3.28
C LEU A 89 7.10 12.49 4.44
N PRO A 90 7.14 12.96 5.71
CA PRO A 90 7.24 12.07 6.87
C PRO A 90 6.02 11.15 7.01
N SER A 91 4.85 11.56 6.50
CA SER A 91 3.64 10.73 6.47
C SER A 91 3.86 9.43 5.71
N THR A 92 4.45 9.47 4.51
CA THR A 92 4.76 8.26 3.73
C THR A 92 5.72 7.32 4.46
N VAL A 93 6.68 7.87 5.23
CA VAL A 93 7.56 7.07 6.09
C VAL A 93 6.75 6.33 7.14
N LEU A 94 5.80 7.02 7.81
CA LEU A 94 4.95 6.39 8.82
C LEU A 94 4.04 5.32 8.20
N MET A 95 3.42 5.60 7.06
CA MET A 95 2.48 4.69 6.40
C MET A 95 3.14 3.39 5.93
N LEU A 96 4.38 3.48 5.42
CA LEU A 96 5.15 2.31 4.99
C LEU A 96 5.87 1.65 6.17
N GLY A 97 6.62 2.43 6.95
CA GLY A 97 7.49 1.96 8.01
C GLY A 97 6.73 1.35 9.18
N THR A 98 5.64 1.99 9.63
CA THR A 98 4.84 1.46 10.74
C THR A 98 4.17 0.15 10.34
N THR A 99 3.67 0.04 9.12
CA THR A 99 3.03 -1.19 8.63
C THR A 99 4.04 -2.34 8.53
N ALA A 100 5.24 -2.08 8.01
CA ALA A 100 6.34 -3.05 7.99
C ALA A 100 6.79 -3.46 9.40
N GLN A 101 6.84 -2.50 10.33
CA GLN A 101 7.17 -2.75 11.74
C GLN A 101 6.13 -3.65 12.40
N VAL A 102 4.84 -3.37 12.22
CA VAL A 102 3.73 -4.17 12.78
C VAL A 102 3.72 -5.58 12.16
N ALA A 103 4.00 -5.72 10.87
CA ALA A 103 4.09 -7.03 10.21
C ALA A 103 5.25 -7.88 10.75
N GLY A 104 6.24 -7.26 11.39
CA GLY A 104 7.43 -7.93 11.91
C GLY A 104 8.54 -8.11 10.88
N CYS A 105 8.60 -7.28 9.83
CA CYS A 105 9.67 -7.33 8.85
C CYS A 105 11.03 -7.00 9.53
N PRO A 106 11.99 -7.94 9.57
CA PRO A 106 13.23 -7.74 10.33
C PRO A 106 14.14 -6.71 9.67
N ARG A 107 14.20 -6.67 8.34
CA ARG A 107 14.99 -5.69 7.59
C ARG A 107 14.10 -4.73 6.80
N LYS A 108 14.23 -3.44 7.10
CA LYS A 108 13.51 -2.34 6.43
C LYS A 108 14.54 -1.35 5.91
N VAL A 109 14.56 -1.16 4.59
CA VAL A 109 15.52 -0.30 3.89
C VAL A 109 14.80 0.93 3.37
N LEU A 110 15.18 2.12 3.80
CA LEU A 110 14.60 3.37 3.29
C LEU A 110 15.53 4.01 2.26
N VAL A 111 14.98 4.38 1.12
CA VAL A 111 15.68 5.15 0.10
C VAL A 111 14.92 6.46 -0.16
N SER A 112 15.66 7.56 -0.19
CA SER A 112 15.12 8.89 -0.49
C SER A 112 16.21 9.74 -1.12
N PRO A 113 15.90 10.59 -2.12
CA PRO A 113 16.89 11.51 -2.67
C PRO A 113 17.39 12.48 -1.58
N PRO A 114 18.68 12.86 -1.60
CA PRO A 114 19.26 13.77 -0.61
C PRO A 114 18.79 15.20 -0.77
N ASN A 115 18.80 15.96 0.32
CA ASN A 115 18.71 17.41 0.30
C ASN A 115 20.09 18.06 0.02
N ALA A 116 20.12 19.39 -0.09
CA ALA A 116 21.34 20.18 -0.33
C ALA A 116 22.43 19.98 0.74
N GLN A 117 22.06 19.53 1.94
CA GLN A 117 22.96 19.24 3.06
C GLN A 117 23.43 17.78 3.08
N GLN A 118 23.20 17.01 2.00
CA GLN A 118 23.56 15.59 1.91
C GLN A 118 22.93 14.76 3.04
N SER A 119 21.68 15.08 3.37
CA SER A 119 20.89 14.42 4.42
C SER A 119 19.43 14.33 3.99
N LEU A 120 18.56 13.91 4.91
CA LEU A 120 17.10 14.01 4.78
C LEU A 120 16.55 15.02 5.79
N ALA A 121 15.31 15.41 5.58
CA ALA A 121 14.60 16.30 6.49
C ALA A 121 14.46 15.67 7.91
N PRO A 122 14.53 16.46 8.98
CA PRO A 122 14.45 15.95 10.36
C PRO A 122 13.19 15.11 10.61
N GLU A 123 12.07 15.48 10.00
CA GLU A 123 10.78 14.81 10.15
C GLU A 123 10.82 13.40 9.56
N ILE A 124 11.47 13.22 8.40
CA ILE A 124 11.64 11.91 7.74
C ILE A 124 12.49 11.00 8.62
N LEU A 125 13.60 11.52 9.14
CA LEU A 125 14.52 10.74 9.98
C LEU A 125 13.89 10.37 11.33
N TYR A 126 13.10 11.27 11.90
CA TYR A 126 12.39 10.99 13.14
C TYR A 126 11.30 9.92 12.93
N ALA A 127 10.48 10.06 11.87
CA ALA A 127 9.50 9.04 11.51
C ALA A 127 10.17 7.67 11.25
N ALA A 128 11.32 7.65 10.56
CA ALA A 128 12.09 6.44 10.32
C ALA A 128 12.56 5.79 11.63
N SER A 129 12.99 6.59 12.61
CA SER A 129 13.41 6.10 13.93
C SER A 129 12.27 5.47 14.74
N LEU A 130 11.04 6.01 14.65
CA LEU A 130 9.87 5.41 15.30
C LEU A 130 9.49 4.05 14.70
N CYS A 131 9.84 3.85 13.43
CA CYS A 131 9.53 2.65 12.67
C CYS A 131 10.66 1.59 12.71
N ASP A 132 11.68 1.77 13.55
CA ASP A 132 12.87 0.91 13.63
C ASP A 132 13.57 0.72 12.26
N ILE A 133 13.77 1.83 11.52
CA ILE A 133 14.46 1.85 10.24
C ILE A 133 15.88 2.42 10.43
N ASP A 134 16.88 1.54 10.34
CA ASP A 134 18.28 1.90 10.50
C ASP A 134 19.05 1.95 9.17
N GLU A 135 18.61 1.22 8.14
CA GLU A 135 19.21 1.23 6.80
C GLU A 135 18.60 2.35 5.96
N ILE A 136 19.26 3.52 5.93
CA ILE A 136 18.82 4.70 5.17
C ILE A 136 19.85 5.07 4.11
N TYR A 137 19.41 5.17 2.86
CA TYR A 137 20.25 5.53 1.72
C TYR A 137 19.73 6.76 0.97
N LEU A 138 20.67 7.64 0.65
CA LEU A 138 20.50 8.92 -0.02
C LEU A 138 20.48 8.77 -1.55
N CYS A 139 19.45 8.11 -2.07
CA CYS A 139 19.21 7.98 -3.49
C CYS A 139 17.70 7.95 -3.80
N GLY A 140 17.30 8.56 -4.91
CA GLY A 140 15.91 8.57 -5.41
C GLY A 140 15.78 7.96 -6.81
N GLY A 141 14.60 8.12 -7.41
CA GLY A 141 14.34 7.78 -8.81
C GLY A 141 14.48 6.30 -9.17
N ALA A 142 14.55 6.04 -10.47
CA ALA A 142 14.68 4.68 -11.02
C ALA A 142 15.95 3.95 -10.53
N GLN A 143 17.03 4.69 -10.29
CA GLN A 143 18.29 4.13 -9.79
C GLN A 143 18.15 3.56 -8.37
N ALA A 144 17.35 4.17 -7.50
CA ALA A 144 17.09 3.64 -6.16
C ALA A 144 16.26 2.34 -6.23
N ILE A 145 15.27 2.29 -7.12
CA ILE A 145 14.47 1.08 -7.36
C ILE A 145 15.35 -0.06 -7.90
N ALA A 146 16.23 0.24 -8.86
CA ALA A 146 17.18 -0.74 -9.37
C ALA A 146 18.14 -1.25 -8.28
N ALA A 147 18.62 -0.38 -7.39
CA ALA A 147 19.49 -0.78 -6.29
C ALA A 147 18.80 -1.69 -5.27
N LEU A 148 17.53 -1.40 -4.93
CA LEU A 148 16.73 -2.27 -4.06
C LEU A 148 16.45 -3.63 -4.72
N ALA A 149 16.24 -3.66 -6.04
CA ALA A 149 15.93 -4.88 -6.76
C ALA A 149 17.14 -5.78 -7.02
N LEU A 150 18.25 -5.19 -7.47
CA LEU A 150 19.43 -5.93 -7.94
C LEU A 150 20.51 -6.06 -6.86
N GLY A 151 20.50 -5.14 -5.88
CA GLY A 151 21.59 -4.96 -4.94
C GLY A 151 22.77 -4.18 -5.53
N THR A 152 23.58 -3.62 -4.63
CA THR A 152 24.87 -2.97 -4.89
C THR A 152 25.83 -3.34 -3.76
N GLU A 153 27.07 -2.86 -3.81
CA GLU A 153 28.05 -3.03 -2.73
C GLU A 153 27.58 -2.39 -1.41
N SER A 154 26.73 -1.36 -1.47
CA SER A 154 26.22 -0.64 -0.29
C SER A 154 24.80 -1.02 0.11
N ILE A 155 23.97 -1.46 -0.85
CA ILE A 155 22.55 -1.73 -0.65
C ILE A 155 22.29 -3.19 -1.04
N ALA A 156 22.09 -4.09 -0.07
CA ALA A 156 21.69 -5.45 -0.40
C ALA A 156 20.23 -5.48 -0.90
N LYS A 157 19.94 -6.37 -1.86
CA LYS A 157 18.61 -6.50 -2.45
C LYS A 157 17.51 -6.81 -1.41
N VAL A 158 16.26 -6.49 -1.74
CA VAL A 158 15.07 -6.74 -0.91
C VAL A 158 14.09 -7.68 -1.59
N ASP A 159 13.14 -8.23 -0.83
CA ASP A 159 12.11 -9.15 -1.35
C ASP A 159 10.94 -8.41 -2.01
N LYS A 160 10.61 -7.21 -1.50
CA LYS A 160 9.51 -6.38 -2.03
C LYS A 160 9.80 -4.90 -1.85
N ILE A 161 9.42 -4.10 -2.85
CA ILE A 161 9.62 -2.65 -2.90
C ILE A 161 8.26 -1.95 -2.77
N PHE A 162 8.20 -0.96 -1.88
CA PHE A 162 7.01 -0.18 -1.55
C PHE A 162 7.26 1.31 -1.77
N GLY A 163 6.17 2.04 -1.95
CA GLY A 163 6.13 3.49 -1.95
C GLY A 163 5.80 4.07 -3.32
N PRO A 164 5.01 5.16 -3.36
CA PRO A 164 4.69 5.84 -4.60
C PRO A 164 5.90 6.59 -5.14
N GLY A 165 5.84 7.03 -6.39
CA GLY A 165 6.87 7.89 -6.96
C GLY A 165 6.45 8.44 -8.32
N ASN A 166 7.31 9.26 -8.90
CA ASN A 166 7.08 9.82 -10.23
C ASN A 166 7.06 8.71 -11.32
N SER A 167 6.81 9.11 -12.56
CA SER A 167 6.75 8.20 -13.71
C SER A 167 7.99 7.29 -13.86
N TYR A 168 9.19 7.79 -13.56
CA TYR A 168 10.42 6.98 -13.63
C TYR A 168 10.48 5.91 -12.54
N VAL A 169 10.05 6.24 -11.32
CA VAL A 169 9.97 5.27 -10.20
C VAL A 169 8.93 4.20 -10.51
N THR A 170 7.77 4.62 -11.00
CA THR A 170 6.68 3.72 -11.38
C THR A 170 7.11 2.76 -12.49
N GLU A 171 7.71 3.26 -13.57
CA GLU A 171 8.22 2.43 -14.65
C GLU A 171 9.33 1.48 -14.16
N ALA A 172 10.27 1.97 -13.34
CA ALA A 172 11.31 1.12 -12.78
C ALA A 172 10.72 -0.02 -11.93
N LYS A 173 9.70 0.25 -11.10
CA LYS A 173 8.98 -0.76 -10.32
C LYS A 173 8.34 -1.82 -11.22
N GLN A 174 7.71 -1.39 -12.32
CA GLN A 174 7.12 -2.31 -13.32
C GLN A 174 8.17 -3.15 -14.04
N GLN A 175 9.36 -2.63 -14.30
CA GLN A 175 10.43 -3.42 -14.93
C GLN A 175 11.06 -4.42 -13.96
N VAL A 176 11.33 -4.04 -12.71
CA VAL A 176 12.04 -4.93 -11.77
C VAL A 176 11.21 -6.14 -11.35
N VAL A 177 9.89 -6.04 -11.32
CA VAL A 177 9.00 -7.19 -11.04
C VAL A 177 9.02 -8.24 -12.16
N MET A 178 9.45 -7.86 -13.37
CA MET A 178 9.60 -8.78 -14.51
C MET A 178 10.92 -9.57 -14.47
N LEU A 179 11.83 -9.24 -13.54
CA LEU A 179 13.12 -9.94 -13.41
C LEU A 179 12.93 -11.30 -12.72
N PRO A 180 13.50 -12.40 -13.24
CA PRO A 180 13.47 -13.70 -12.56
C PRO A 180 14.13 -13.63 -11.19
N GLY A 181 13.37 -13.93 -10.12
CA GLY A 181 13.86 -13.81 -8.75
C GLY A 181 14.12 -12.37 -8.29
N GLY A 182 13.59 -11.39 -9.02
CA GLY A 182 13.54 -9.99 -8.62
C GLY A 182 12.50 -9.75 -7.51
N PRO A 183 12.44 -8.52 -6.98
CA PRO A 183 11.50 -8.19 -5.91
C PRO A 183 10.07 -8.13 -6.45
N ALA A 184 9.11 -8.37 -5.56
CA ALA A 184 7.74 -7.91 -5.79
C ALA A 184 7.65 -6.38 -5.64
N ILE A 185 6.52 -5.81 -6.05
CA ILE A 185 6.16 -4.42 -5.74
C ILE A 185 4.80 -4.40 -5.02
N ASP A 186 4.51 -3.33 -4.29
CA ASP A 186 3.21 -3.05 -3.68
C ASP A 186 2.06 -3.05 -4.71
N MET A 187 2.03 -2.05 -5.58
CA MET A 187 0.99 -1.86 -6.59
C MET A 187 1.49 -0.97 -7.74
N PRO A 188 0.87 -1.05 -8.92
CA PRO A 188 1.03 -0.03 -9.95
C PRO A 188 0.55 1.33 -9.42
N ALA A 189 1.17 2.41 -9.90
CA ALA A 189 0.77 3.78 -9.58
C ALA A 189 0.44 4.57 -10.87
N GLY A 190 -0.44 5.55 -10.74
CA GLY A 190 -0.71 6.60 -11.70
C GLY A 190 -0.92 7.94 -10.98
N PRO A 191 -1.48 8.95 -11.64
CA PRO A 191 -1.82 10.21 -11.01
C PRO A 191 -2.82 10.01 -9.86
N SER A 192 -2.66 10.77 -8.77
CA SER A 192 -3.54 10.69 -7.61
C SER A 192 -4.88 11.38 -7.86
N GLU A 193 -5.94 10.91 -7.20
CA GLU A 193 -7.31 11.32 -7.50
C GLU A 193 -8.29 11.28 -6.33
N VAL A 194 -9.18 12.27 -6.28
CA VAL A 194 -10.30 12.34 -5.33
C VAL A 194 -11.63 12.43 -6.05
N LEU A 195 -12.61 11.67 -5.58
CA LEU A 195 -14.01 11.81 -5.95
C LEU A 195 -14.82 12.16 -4.70
N VAL A 196 -15.49 13.31 -4.73
CA VAL A 196 -16.46 13.70 -3.71
C VAL A 196 -17.86 13.37 -4.22
N LEU A 197 -18.54 12.46 -3.53
CA LEU A 197 -19.95 12.13 -3.69
C LEU A 197 -20.75 12.96 -2.66
N ALA A 198 -21.53 13.93 -3.12
CA ALA A 198 -22.21 14.87 -2.24
C ALA A 198 -23.69 15.08 -2.63
N ASP A 199 -24.57 15.14 -1.64
CA ASP A 199 -25.99 15.47 -1.84
C ASP A 199 -26.25 16.99 -1.75
N ALA A 200 -27.49 17.41 -1.93
CA ALA A 200 -27.85 18.84 -1.90
C ALA A 200 -27.55 19.57 -0.58
N ASP A 201 -27.37 18.86 0.54
CA ASP A 201 -27.19 19.44 1.88
C ASP A 201 -25.70 19.56 2.27
N ALA A 202 -24.77 19.06 1.45
CA ALA A 202 -23.34 19.18 1.68
C ALA A 202 -22.85 20.64 1.67
N ASP A 203 -21.85 20.94 2.49
CA ASP A 203 -21.25 22.27 2.56
C ASP A 203 -20.29 22.48 1.38
N ALA A 204 -20.61 23.47 0.53
CA ALA A 204 -19.84 23.75 -0.67
C ALA A 204 -18.39 24.18 -0.40
N ASP A 205 -18.11 24.84 0.73
CA ASP A 205 -16.75 25.24 1.11
C ASP A 205 -15.92 24.02 1.53
N PHE A 206 -16.53 23.05 2.22
CA PHE A 206 -15.85 21.79 2.59
C PHE A 206 -15.52 20.96 1.36
N VAL A 207 -16.50 20.72 0.49
CA VAL A 207 -16.30 19.99 -0.78
C VAL A 207 -15.23 20.67 -1.63
N ALA A 208 -15.27 22.00 -1.76
CA ALA A 208 -14.26 22.74 -2.51
C ALA A 208 -12.85 22.57 -1.92
N SER A 209 -12.72 22.59 -0.59
CA SER A 209 -11.43 22.41 0.08
C SER A 209 -10.86 21.00 -0.11
N ASP A 210 -11.72 19.97 -0.09
CA ASP A 210 -11.31 18.58 -0.36
C ASP A 210 -10.80 18.43 -1.80
N LEU A 211 -11.54 18.95 -2.80
CA LEU A 211 -11.10 18.92 -4.20
C LEU A 211 -9.75 19.64 -4.40
N LEU A 212 -9.56 20.77 -3.74
CA LEU A 212 -8.32 21.55 -3.83
C LEU A 212 -7.14 20.89 -3.11
N SER A 213 -7.39 20.16 -2.03
CA SER A 213 -6.34 19.43 -1.31
C SER A 213 -5.68 18.38 -2.22
N GLN A 214 -6.46 17.61 -2.97
CA GLN A 214 -5.94 16.69 -3.99
C GLN A 214 -5.24 17.43 -5.15
N ALA A 215 -5.81 18.54 -5.61
CA ALA A 215 -5.29 19.28 -6.76
C ALA A 215 -3.89 19.87 -6.52
N GLU A 216 -3.53 20.19 -5.27
CA GLU A 216 -2.19 20.73 -4.98
C GLU A 216 -1.07 19.68 -4.92
N HIS A 217 -1.40 18.38 -4.90
CA HIS A 217 -0.38 17.31 -4.91
C HIS A 217 0.48 17.35 -6.19
N GLY A 218 -0.15 17.43 -7.36
CA GLY A 218 0.52 17.34 -8.65
C GLY A 218 -0.30 17.94 -9.79
N LYS A 219 0.37 18.30 -10.88
CA LYS A 219 -0.28 18.90 -12.07
C LYS A 219 -1.19 17.94 -12.81
N ASP A 220 -0.97 16.65 -12.60
CA ASP A 220 -1.68 15.50 -13.14
C ASP A 220 -2.75 14.95 -12.18
N SER A 221 -2.88 15.51 -10.97
CA SER A 221 -3.96 15.15 -10.03
C SER A 221 -5.34 15.34 -10.66
N GLN A 222 -6.27 14.45 -10.32
CA GLN A 222 -7.67 14.53 -10.76
C GLN A 222 -8.60 14.77 -9.57
N ALA A 223 -9.49 15.76 -9.71
CA ALA A 223 -10.53 16.05 -8.71
C ALA A 223 -11.91 15.97 -9.35
N ILE A 224 -12.85 15.27 -8.73
CA ILE A 224 -14.19 15.03 -9.27
C ILE A 224 -15.25 15.28 -8.21
N LEU A 225 -16.25 16.09 -8.52
CA LEU A 225 -17.51 16.14 -7.77
C LEU A 225 -18.57 15.34 -8.52
N VAL A 226 -19.29 14.48 -7.81
CA VAL A 226 -20.51 13.83 -8.31
C VAL A 226 -21.65 14.15 -7.34
N THR A 227 -22.74 14.71 -7.86
CA THR A 227 -23.89 15.16 -7.05
C THR A 227 -25.17 15.10 -7.87
N GLU A 228 -26.33 14.97 -7.23
CA GLU A 228 -27.65 15.17 -7.87
C GLU A 228 -28.10 16.65 -7.87
N SER A 229 -27.32 17.55 -7.25
CA SER A 229 -27.68 18.95 -7.08
C SER A 229 -26.86 19.87 -7.98
N LEU A 230 -27.49 20.39 -9.04
CA LEU A 230 -26.89 21.45 -9.87
C LEU A 230 -26.56 22.71 -9.05
N VAL A 231 -27.38 23.02 -8.04
CA VAL A 231 -27.17 24.17 -7.15
C VAL A 231 -25.89 23.98 -6.33
N LEU A 232 -25.68 22.79 -5.76
CA LEU A 232 -24.44 22.49 -5.05
C LEU A 232 -23.24 22.56 -6.00
N ALA A 233 -23.31 21.93 -7.17
CA ALA A 233 -22.20 21.93 -8.13
C ALA A 233 -21.73 23.36 -8.49
N GLN A 234 -22.68 24.28 -8.70
CA GLN A 234 -22.38 25.70 -8.98
C GLN A 234 -21.78 26.40 -7.75
N ALA A 235 -22.30 26.13 -6.55
CA ALA A 235 -21.77 26.69 -5.31
C ALA A 235 -20.32 26.22 -5.05
N VAL A 236 -20.03 24.94 -5.25
CA VAL A 236 -18.68 24.37 -5.13
C VAL A 236 -17.74 25.00 -6.14
N GLN A 237 -18.14 25.17 -7.40
CA GLN A 237 -17.30 25.85 -8.40
C GLN A 237 -16.92 27.28 -7.98
N ALA A 238 -17.86 28.03 -7.40
CA ALA A 238 -17.59 29.36 -6.89
C ALA A 238 -16.65 29.34 -5.66
N ALA A 239 -16.85 28.39 -4.74
CA ALA A 239 -16.00 28.19 -3.56
C ALA A 239 -14.57 27.81 -3.95
N VAL A 240 -14.40 26.87 -4.90
CA VAL A 240 -13.09 26.49 -5.48
C VAL A 240 -12.39 27.72 -6.04
N ALA A 241 -13.05 28.52 -6.89
CA ALA A 241 -12.45 29.71 -7.49
C ALA A 241 -11.98 30.72 -6.43
N LYS A 242 -12.73 30.88 -5.33
CA LYS A 242 -12.37 31.75 -4.21
C LYS A 242 -11.16 31.20 -3.44
N GLN A 243 -11.22 29.94 -3.01
CA GLN A 243 -10.21 29.32 -2.17
C GLN A 243 -8.86 29.15 -2.90
N LEU A 244 -8.88 28.81 -4.20
CA LEU A 244 -7.69 28.61 -5.04
C LEU A 244 -6.75 29.83 -5.04
N THR A 245 -7.31 31.05 -4.96
CA THR A 245 -6.50 32.30 -4.95
C THR A 245 -5.64 32.46 -3.69
N GLN A 246 -5.94 31.73 -2.62
CA GLN A 246 -5.27 31.82 -1.33
C GLN A 246 -4.15 30.77 -1.18
N LEU A 247 -4.04 29.81 -2.09
CA LEU A 247 -3.07 28.71 -1.98
C LEU A 247 -1.67 29.17 -2.38
N SER A 248 -0.67 28.77 -1.58
CA SER A 248 0.74 28.99 -1.91
C SER A 248 1.18 28.18 -3.14
N ARG A 249 0.56 27.00 -3.35
CA ARG A 249 0.78 26.12 -4.51
C ARG A 249 -0.26 26.31 -5.63
N LYS A 250 -0.88 27.50 -5.72
CA LYS A 250 -1.98 27.78 -6.66
C LYS A 250 -1.69 27.39 -8.10
N GLU A 251 -0.47 27.57 -8.62
CA GLU A 251 -0.17 27.28 -10.03
C GLU A 251 -0.26 25.78 -10.36
N ILE A 252 0.04 24.92 -9.38
CA ILE A 252 -0.09 23.47 -9.51
C ILE A 252 -1.58 23.10 -9.46
N ALA A 253 -2.29 23.59 -8.45
CA ALA A 253 -3.72 23.34 -8.28
C ALA A 253 -4.55 23.90 -9.45
N GLU A 254 -4.25 25.10 -9.94
CA GLU A 254 -4.88 25.72 -11.12
C GLU A 254 -4.73 24.83 -12.36
N HIS A 255 -3.56 24.20 -12.55
CA HIS A 255 -3.35 23.28 -13.67
C HIS A 255 -4.16 21.99 -13.51
N ALA A 256 -4.12 21.35 -12.33
CA ALA A 256 -4.90 20.13 -12.06
C ALA A 256 -6.40 20.38 -12.21
N MET A 257 -6.90 21.52 -11.71
CA MET A 257 -8.31 21.88 -11.77
C MET A 257 -8.84 22.13 -13.20
N GLN A 258 -7.98 22.27 -14.22
CA GLN A 258 -8.42 22.27 -15.63
C GLN A 258 -9.01 20.92 -16.06
N TYR A 259 -8.56 19.84 -15.42
CA TYR A 259 -9.04 18.49 -15.67
C TYR A 259 -10.18 18.08 -14.74
N ALA A 260 -10.51 18.90 -13.73
CA ALA A 260 -11.59 18.61 -12.80
C ALA A 260 -12.94 18.42 -13.51
N ARG A 261 -13.80 17.58 -12.92
CA ARG A 261 -15.14 17.29 -13.44
C ARG A 261 -16.18 17.49 -12.35
N TYR A 262 -17.25 18.19 -12.70
CA TYR A 262 -18.44 18.36 -11.86
C TYR A 262 -19.57 17.65 -12.58
N ILE A 263 -19.96 16.49 -12.07
CA ILE A 263 -20.93 15.59 -12.70
C ILE A 263 -22.23 15.72 -11.93
N VAL A 264 -23.27 16.19 -12.62
CA VAL A 264 -24.63 16.27 -12.07
C VAL A 264 -25.42 15.06 -12.57
N CYS A 265 -25.97 14.30 -11.63
CA CYS A 265 -26.78 13.11 -11.86
C CYS A 265 -28.26 13.38 -11.53
N ASP A 266 -29.15 12.46 -11.91
CA ASP A 266 -30.58 12.55 -11.58
C ASP A 266 -30.88 12.10 -10.13
N SER A 267 -29.95 11.39 -9.49
CA SER A 267 -30.08 10.90 -8.11
C SER A 267 -28.75 10.48 -7.48
N ILE A 268 -28.73 10.35 -6.14
CA ILE A 268 -27.59 9.76 -5.39
C ILE A 268 -27.26 8.34 -5.86
N ASP A 269 -28.27 7.54 -6.23
CA ASP A 269 -28.04 6.17 -6.69
C ASP A 269 -27.28 6.13 -8.03
N GLU A 270 -27.58 7.07 -8.93
CA GLU A 270 -26.80 7.24 -10.16
C GLU A 270 -25.40 7.79 -9.85
N ALA A 271 -25.27 8.73 -8.92
CA ALA A 271 -23.97 9.26 -8.49
C ALA A 271 -23.07 8.16 -7.89
N ILE A 272 -23.63 7.24 -7.11
CA ILE A 272 -22.94 6.03 -6.61
C ILE A 272 -22.53 5.13 -7.78
N ALA A 273 -23.38 4.96 -8.80
CA ALA A 273 -23.04 4.16 -9.99
C ALA A 273 -21.86 4.78 -10.76
N VAL A 274 -21.82 6.11 -10.90
CA VAL A 274 -20.68 6.85 -11.46
C VAL A 274 -19.41 6.61 -10.65
N SER A 275 -19.47 6.73 -9.31
CA SER A 275 -18.32 6.46 -8.43
C SER A 275 -17.79 5.03 -8.59
N ASN A 276 -18.68 4.03 -8.61
CA ASN A 276 -18.30 2.64 -8.87
C ASN A 276 -17.72 2.41 -10.29
N GLN A 277 -18.18 3.18 -11.28
CA GLN A 277 -17.62 3.13 -12.63
C GLN A 277 -16.25 3.85 -12.71
N TYR A 278 -16.00 4.81 -11.84
CA TYR A 278 -14.72 5.49 -11.77
C TYR A 278 -13.68 4.66 -10.99
N ALA A 279 -14.06 4.08 -9.85
CA ALA A 279 -13.21 3.36 -8.91
C ALA A 279 -12.05 4.23 -8.37
N PRO A 280 -12.37 5.32 -7.63
CA PRO A 280 -11.40 6.32 -7.21
C PRO A 280 -10.35 5.78 -6.23
N GLU A 281 -9.20 6.46 -6.15
CA GLU A 281 -8.23 6.33 -5.05
C GLU A 281 -8.89 6.77 -3.73
N HIS A 282 -9.28 8.04 -3.63
CA HIS A 282 -9.99 8.61 -2.49
C HIS A 282 -11.47 8.86 -2.81
N LEU A 283 -12.39 8.32 -2.00
CA LEU A 283 -13.82 8.59 -2.10
C LEU A 283 -14.32 9.31 -0.84
N ILE A 284 -14.77 10.55 -0.98
CA ILE A 284 -15.41 11.30 0.11
C ILE A 284 -16.92 11.25 -0.08
N VAL A 285 -17.66 10.83 0.95
CA VAL A 285 -19.12 10.64 0.92
C VAL A 285 -19.76 11.63 1.89
N GLN A 286 -20.33 12.70 1.35
CA GLN A 286 -21.06 13.74 2.09
C GLN A 286 -22.55 13.71 1.71
N VAL A 287 -23.25 12.68 2.17
CA VAL A 287 -24.68 12.47 1.91
C VAL A 287 -25.42 12.20 3.22
N ALA A 288 -26.72 12.47 3.27
CA ALA A 288 -27.56 12.33 4.46
C ALA A 288 -27.69 10.87 4.94
N ASP A 289 -27.92 9.92 4.02
CA ASP A 289 -28.02 8.49 4.33
C ASP A 289 -26.73 7.75 3.96
N THR A 290 -25.71 7.90 4.81
CA THR A 290 -24.39 7.30 4.61
C THR A 290 -24.44 5.78 4.60
N ASP A 291 -25.27 5.16 5.42
CA ASP A 291 -25.33 3.69 5.55
C ASP A 291 -25.89 3.07 4.26
N ALA A 292 -26.93 3.67 3.67
CA ALA A 292 -27.48 3.24 2.39
C ALA A 292 -26.47 3.43 1.25
N ALA A 293 -25.69 4.52 1.25
CA ALA A 293 -24.66 4.76 0.25
C ALA A 293 -23.51 3.74 0.36
N LEU A 294 -22.98 3.53 1.56
CA LEU A 294 -21.88 2.58 1.83
C LEU A 294 -22.25 1.14 1.46
N ALA A 295 -23.50 0.73 1.64
CA ALA A 295 -23.97 -0.59 1.23
C ALA A 295 -23.94 -0.82 -0.30
N LYS A 296 -23.90 0.24 -1.11
CA LYS A 296 -23.92 0.20 -2.58
C LYS A 296 -22.55 0.48 -3.21
N LEU A 297 -21.62 1.08 -2.46
CA LEU A 297 -20.25 1.35 -2.91
C LEU A 297 -19.44 0.05 -2.96
N LYS A 298 -18.69 -0.13 -4.05
CA LYS A 298 -17.97 -1.38 -4.36
C LYS A 298 -16.47 -1.17 -4.58
N TYR A 299 -16.07 -0.02 -5.12
CA TYR A 299 -14.69 0.23 -5.53
C TYR A 299 -14.26 1.61 -5.05
N ALA A 300 -13.29 1.65 -4.14
CA ALA A 300 -12.55 2.82 -3.71
C ALA A 300 -11.27 2.35 -3.02
N GLY A 301 -10.19 3.12 -3.08
CA GLY A 301 -8.98 2.84 -2.29
C GLY A 301 -9.24 3.07 -0.80
N SER A 302 -9.77 4.25 -0.47
CA SER A 302 -10.24 4.62 0.87
C SER A 302 -11.54 5.42 0.80
N ILE A 303 -12.41 5.25 1.80
CA ILE A 303 -13.70 5.94 1.89
C ILE A 303 -13.73 6.83 3.14
N PHE A 304 -14.03 8.10 2.95
CA PHE A 304 -14.17 9.10 4.00
C PHE A 304 -15.64 9.49 4.13
N VAL A 305 -16.19 9.42 5.34
CA VAL A 305 -17.65 9.51 5.53
C VAL A 305 -18.02 10.75 6.35
N GLY A 306 -18.93 11.55 5.81
CA GLY A 306 -19.47 12.75 6.45
C GLY A 306 -18.59 13.99 6.31
N ALA A 307 -19.15 15.15 6.66
CA ALA A 307 -18.56 16.47 6.43
C ALA A 307 -17.26 16.75 7.23
N TYR A 308 -16.95 15.93 8.24
CA TYR A 308 -15.79 16.11 9.11
C TYR A 308 -14.66 15.11 8.86
N SER A 309 -14.72 14.40 7.73
CA SER A 309 -13.73 13.42 7.32
C SER A 309 -13.04 13.88 6.03
N PRO A 310 -12.24 14.96 6.06
CA PRO A 310 -11.48 15.37 4.87
C PRO A 310 -10.40 14.33 4.55
N GLU A 311 -9.99 14.26 3.29
CA GLU A 311 -8.91 13.36 2.82
C GLU A 311 -7.64 13.53 3.67
N SER A 312 -7.32 14.78 4.03
CA SER A 312 -6.16 15.11 4.87
C SER A 312 -6.16 14.37 6.21
N ALA A 313 -7.32 14.03 6.78
CA ALA A 313 -7.34 13.23 8.00
C ALA A 313 -6.71 11.84 7.76
N GLY A 314 -7.01 11.21 6.62
CA GLY A 314 -6.46 9.91 6.21
C GLY A 314 -4.99 9.97 5.82
N ASP A 315 -4.58 11.03 5.13
CA ASP A 315 -3.19 11.22 4.72
C ASP A 315 -2.20 11.32 5.87
N TYR A 316 -2.67 11.84 7.01
CA TYR A 316 -1.80 12.20 8.12
C TYR A 316 -2.04 11.41 9.40
N ALA A 317 -3.28 11.25 9.87
CA ALA A 317 -3.47 10.95 11.29
C ALA A 317 -4.68 10.08 11.68
N SER A 318 -5.60 9.72 10.78
CA SER A 318 -6.75 8.88 11.15
C SER A 318 -6.32 7.46 11.56
N GLY A 319 -5.27 6.95 10.90
CA GLY A 319 -4.70 5.62 11.08
C GLY A 319 -4.79 4.72 9.84
N THR A 320 -5.64 5.04 8.87
CA THR A 320 -5.70 4.35 7.57
C THR A 320 -4.41 4.57 6.77
N ASN A 321 -4.13 3.71 5.80
CA ASN A 321 -2.97 3.87 4.94
C ASN A 321 -3.29 4.78 3.74
N HIS A 322 -2.43 5.74 3.43
CA HIS A 322 -2.61 6.61 2.26
C HIS A 322 -1.91 6.12 0.99
N VAL A 323 -1.20 4.99 1.05
CA VAL A 323 -0.65 4.37 -0.15
C VAL A 323 -1.76 3.55 -0.77
N LEU A 324 -2.46 4.18 -1.70
CA LEU A 324 -3.70 3.67 -2.28
C LEU A 324 -3.55 3.37 -3.78
N PRO A 325 -4.40 2.48 -4.31
CA PRO A 325 -4.43 2.22 -5.73
C PRO A 325 -5.06 3.41 -6.47
N THR A 326 -4.33 3.93 -7.46
CA THR A 326 -4.74 5.06 -8.32
C THR A 326 -5.16 4.57 -9.69
N TYR A 327 -5.60 5.47 -10.58
CA TYR A 327 -5.75 5.18 -12.01
C TYR A 327 -6.71 4.00 -12.32
N GLY A 328 -7.78 3.88 -11.51
CA GLY A 328 -8.76 2.80 -11.60
C GLY A 328 -8.31 1.45 -11.02
N TYR A 329 -7.11 1.35 -10.43
CA TYR A 329 -6.63 0.12 -9.80
C TYR A 329 -7.43 -0.27 -8.54
N SER A 330 -8.24 0.63 -7.95
CA SER A 330 -9.18 0.28 -6.86
C SER A 330 -10.19 -0.81 -7.25
N ARG A 331 -10.28 -1.16 -8.54
CA ARG A 331 -11.06 -2.30 -9.02
C ARG A 331 -10.49 -3.67 -8.62
N ASN A 332 -9.18 -3.76 -8.45
CA ASN A 332 -8.47 -5.04 -8.30
C ASN A 332 -7.26 -4.99 -7.36
N TYR A 333 -6.90 -3.83 -6.85
CA TYR A 333 -5.93 -3.62 -5.78
C TYR A 333 -6.64 -3.05 -4.55
N SER A 334 -6.07 -3.33 -3.38
CA SER A 334 -6.54 -2.79 -2.11
C SER A 334 -5.65 -1.61 -1.69
N SER A 335 -6.15 -0.80 -0.75
CA SER A 335 -5.27 0.02 0.10
C SER A 335 -4.10 -0.82 0.60
N LEU A 336 -2.90 -0.24 0.65
CA LEU A 336 -1.77 -0.89 1.29
C LEU A 336 -2.16 -1.25 2.73
N GLY A 337 -1.90 -2.49 3.12
CA GLY A 337 -2.23 -3.00 4.43
C GLY A 337 -1.19 -3.98 4.96
N LEU A 338 -1.47 -4.55 6.13
CA LEU A 338 -0.52 -5.43 6.82
C LEU A 338 -0.14 -6.66 5.97
N MET A 339 -1.10 -7.22 5.25
CA MET A 339 -0.91 -8.40 4.40
C MET A 339 0.09 -8.18 3.26
N ASP A 340 0.30 -6.94 2.82
CA ASP A 340 1.26 -6.64 1.75
C ASP A 340 2.71 -6.85 2.17
N PHE A 341 2.98 -6.80 3.48
CA PHE A 341 4.28 -7.02 4.11
C PHE A 341 4.49 -8.47 4.57
N MET A 342 3.55 -9.36 4.23
CA MET A 342 3.59 -10.77 4.60
C MET A 342 3.53 -11.68 3.36
N ARG A 343 4.02 -12.91 3.52
CA ARG A 343 3.80 -14.03 2.60
C ARG A 343 2.95 -15.09 3.28
N ARG A 344 2.25 -15.87 2.47
CA ARG A 344 1.45 -17.01 2.92
C ARG A 344 1.99 -18.30 2.32
N TYR A 345 1.99 -19.36 3.11
CA TYR A 345 2.24 -20.72 2.62
C TYR A 345 1.32 -21.71 3.31
N THR A 346 1.13 -22.86 2.67
CA THR A 346 0.28 -23.93 3.19
C THR A 346 1.11 -25.05 3.78
N VAL A 347 0.58 -25.72 4.80
CA VAL A 347 1.13 -26.96 5.35
C VAL A 347 0.05 -28.01 5.31
N GLN A 348 0.39 -29.22 4.86
CA GLN A 348 -0.53 -30.35 4.83
C GLN A 348 0.08 -31.51 5.60
N THR A 349 -0.64 -32.03 6.58
CA THR A 349 -0.24 -33.19 7.37
C THR A 349 -1.32 -34.25 7.27
N LEU A 350 -0.93 -35.43 6.78
CA LEU A 350 -1.81 -36.58 6.70
C LEU A 350 -1.37 -37.64 7.73
N SER A 351 -2.33 -38.14 8.49
CA SER A 351 -2.15 -39.37 9.25
C SER A 351 -2.17 -40.58 8.32
N ALA A 352 -1.73 -41.74 8.82
CA ALA A 352 -1.83 -42.99 8.07
C ALA A 352 -3.28 -43.29 7.65
N GLN A 353 -4.24 -43.07 8.56
CA GLN A 353 -5.66 -43.24 8.29
C GLN A 353 -6.17 -42.26 7.24
N GLY A 354 -5.81 -40.97 7.38
CA GLY A 354 -6.21 -39.94 6.40
C GLY A 354 -5.70 -40.25 5.00
N LEU A 355 -4.48 -40.77 4.86
CA LEU A 355 -3.96 -41.22 3.57
C LEU A 355 -4.66 -42.49 3.06
N GLN A 356 -5.02 -43.44 3.93
CA GLN A 356 -5.78 -44.63 3.54
C GLN A 356 -7.16 -44.29 2.99
N ASP A 357 -7.83 -43.31 3.59
CA ASP A 357 -9.16 -42.88 3.19
C ASP A 357 -9.13 -42.03 1.92
N LEU A 358 -8.19 -41.08 1.82
CA LEU A 358 -8.08 -40.15 0.68
C LEU A 358 -7.33 -40.74 -0.53
N GLY A 359 -6.41 -41.67 -0.28
CA GLY A 359 -5.47 -42.17 -1.30
C GLY A 359 -6.12 -42.76 -2.55
N PRO A 360 -7.19 -43.57 -2.45
CA PRO A 360 -7.88 -44.11 -3.63
C PRO A 360 -8.44 -43.03 -4.55
N ASP A 361 -8.93 -41.91 -4.00
CA ASP A 361 -9.41 -40.78 -4.80
C ASP A 361 -8.26 -40.06 -5.51
N ILE A 362 -7.14 -39.84 -4.81
CA ILE A 362 -5.94 -39.22 -5.41
C ILE A 362 -5.43 -40.06 -6.59
N ILE A 363 -5.35 -41.39 -6.43
CA ILE A 363 -4.91 -42.29 -7.49
C ILE A 363 -5.85 -42.20 -8.70
N ARG A 364 -7.17 -42.28 -8.49
CA ARG A 364 -8.15 -42.18 -9.59
C ARG A 364 -8.02 -40.88 -10.38
N ILE A 365 -7.83 -39.75 -9.69
CA ILE A 365 -7.65 -38.44 -10.33
C ILE A 365 -6.33 -38.42 -11.09
N ALA A 366 -5.22 -38.85 -10.47
CA ALA A 366 -3.92 -38.89 -11.13
C ALA A 366 -3.90 -39.80 -12.37
N ASP A 367 -4.56 -40.96 -12.31
CA ASP A 367 -4.71 -41.87 -13.45
C ASP A 367 -5.53 -41.23 -14.58
N ALA A 368 -6.61 -40.50 -14.24
CA ALA A 368 -7.43 -39.77 -15.21
C ALA A 368 -6.66 -38.63 -15.89
N GLU A 369 -5.69 -38.03 -15.20
CA GLU A 369 -4.78 -37.02 -15.74
C GLU A 369 -3.56 -37.62 -16.47
N GLY A 370 -3.39 -38.95 -16.45
CA GLY A 370 -2.23 -39.64 -17.03
C GLY A 370 -0.92 -39.38 -16.27
N LEU A 371 -1.00 -39.12 -14.97
CA LEU A 371 0.13 -38.79 -14.10
C LEU A 371 0.57 -39.99 -13.24
N ASP A 372 1.07 -41.04 -13.88
CA ASP A 372 1.45 -42.32 -13.24
C ASP A 372 2.36 -42.14 -12.00
N ALA A 373 3.31 -41.20 -12.06
CA ALA A 373 4.22 -40.94 -10.94
C ALA A 373 3.50 -40.38 -9.70
N HIS A 374 2.47 -39.55 -9.89
CA HIS A 374 1.66 -39.00 -8.79
C HIS A 374 0.81 -40.12 -8.16
N ALA A 375 0.15 -40.94 -8.98
CA ALA A 375 -0.59 -42.11 -8.52
C ALA A 375 0.31 -43.07 -7.72
N ASN A 376 1.48 -43.40 -8.27
CA ASN A 376 2.42 -44.32 -7.65
C ASN A 376 2.98 -43.82 -6.31
N ALA A 377 3.17 -42.50 -6.16
CA ALA A 377 3.59 -41.91 -4.90
C ALA A 377 2.61 -42.22 -3.74
N VAL A 378 1.31 -42.27 -4.02
CA VAL A 378 0.28 -42.66 -3.05
C VAL A 378 0.22 -44.19 -2.92
N ALA A 379 0.17 -44.92 -4.04
CA ALA A 379 0.02 -46.37 -4.06
C ALA A 379 1.09 -47.10 -3.23
N ILE A 380 2.37 -46.71 -3.35
CA ILE A 380 3.47 -47.29 -2.57
C ILE A 380 3.26 -47.14 -1.06
N ARG A 381 2.76 -45.97 -0.61
CA ARG A 381 2.49 -45.71 0.81
C ARG A 381 1.33 -46.58 1.31
N LEU A 382 0.25 -46.67 0.54
CA LEU A 382 -0.88 -47.54 0.86
C LEU A 382 -0.48 -49.01 0.95
N ALA A 383 0.35 -49.49 0.01
CA ALA A 383 0.86 -50.86 0.03
C ALA A 383 1.66 -51.16 1.31
N LYS A 384 2.59 -50.26 1.69
CA LYS A 384 3.37 -50.39 2.93
C LYS A 384 2.50 -50.34 4.19
N LEU A 385 1.49 -49.48 4.23
CA LEU A 385 0.55 -49.43 5.36
C LEU A 385 -0.25 -50.73 5.48
N ALA A 386 -0.67 -51.32 4.36
CA ALA A 386 -1.35 -52.61 4.35
C ALA A 386 -0.45 -53.76 4.83
N GLU A 387 0.84 -53.77 4.46
CA GLU A 387 1.82 -54.75 4.95
C GLU A 387 2.05 -54.62 6.47
N ASN A 388 2.22 -53.40 6.97
CA ASN A 388 2.43 -53.14 8.39
C ASN A 388 1.22 -53.56 9.24
N ASN A 389 0.01 -53.30 8.76
CA ASN A 389 -1.23 -53.72 9.44
C ASN A 389 -1.37 -55.25 9.49
N LYS A 390 -0.90 -55.97 8.46
CA LYS A 390 -0.86 -57.45 8.46
C LYS A 390 0.12 -58.00 9.48
N LEU A 391 1.31 -57.41 9.61
CA LEU A 391 2.32 -57.81 10.59
C LEU A 391 1.86 -57.56 12.04
N ALA A 392 1.21 -56.42 12.30
CA ALA A 392 0.69 -56.05 13.61
C ALA A 392 -0.55 -56.86 14.05
N GLY A 393 -1.30 -57.43 13.10
CA GLY A 393 -2.52 -58.21 13.34
C GLY A 393 -2.30 -59.71 13.59
N THR A 394 -1.06 -60.19 13.71
CA THR A 394 -0.75 -61.59 14.00
C THR A 394 -0.74 -61.81 15.53
N PRO A 395 -1.71 -62.52 16.13
CA PRO A 395 -1.61 -62.91 17.53
C PRO A 395 -0.52 -63.98 17.65
N THR A 396 0.44 -63.78 18.55
CA THR A 396 1.36 -64.86 19.02
C THR A 396 0.63 -65.88 19.87
#